data_AF-G7YXH1-F1
#
_entry.id   AF-G7YXH1-F1
#
_cell.length_a   1.000
_cell.length_b   1.000
_cell.length_c   1.000
_cell.angle_alpha   90.00
_cell.angle_beta   90.00
_cell.angle_gamma   90.00
#
_symmetry.space_group_name_H-M   'P 1'
#
loop_
_entity.id
_entity.type
_entity.pdbx_description
1 polymer ?
#
loop_
_entity_poly.entity_id
_entity_poly.type
_entity_poly.pdbx_seq_one_letter_code
_entity_poly.pdbx_strand_id
1 'polypeptide(L)'
;SVSVDLICIQKRMNKNSVLRSTATPDYWAPSLWIKAVTRDATRLNSAWRGDATQGATCLYRQTEELVSTAAWYQRGQPADWIQVLVHWLPSKNQDISHLDCDLVESLTRVLRVPILMHTEPWYPETQLASLAPTISLAHSAPLSVRKYLIAATHFRRQMCTKLLDLDCATTDDRAVLVKRFTSVLNYVQTDADSEMVLNEYEEEKDPVVRTPLDAVLRRACVVPFGGLTPEQTETLPRINLDVSALIALVSELSQFMPKEALSSVTNDSQSILRFLASSERREQMLHQPRFASSTFDWLIEAESEQPVLLTVDDYLKDSLVLVCRTAVNTFLNILATVAGPAEWTRGIRLLTHLVIVPDLVSSSKAPSASSPDVKLNNRQKSRLIMDVGNAFGALTVTSNSAFLRSLRNEGLKYSALLLPARALTESAARIDLSAEPRDDTIS
;
A
#
# COMPACT_ATOMS: atom_id res chain seq x y z
N SER A 1 24.69 -24.87 -19.77
CA SER A 1 23.36 -24.21 -19.83
C SER A 1 23.57 -22.71 -19.79
N VAL A 2 22.69 -21.95 -20.44
CA VAL A 2 22.57 -20.49 -20.25
C VAL A 2 21.13 -20.26 -19.87
N SER A 3 20.87 -19.78 -18.65
CA SER A 3 19.59 -19.18 -18.36
C SER A 3 19.53 -17.88 -19.16
N VAL A 4 18.50 -17.73 -20.00
CA VAL A 4 18.12 -16.41 -20.50
C VAL A 4 17.42 -15.71 -19.33
N ASP A 5 18.27 -15.29 -18.39
CA ASP A 5 17.94 -14.61 -17.14
C ASP A 5 17.84 -13.10 -17.33
N LEU A 6 17.32 -12.49 -16.26
CA LEU A 6 16.46 -11.34 -16.37
C LEU A 6 16.12 -10.80 -14.97
N ILE A 7 15.95 -9.53 -14.53
CA ILE A 7 16.26 -8.07 -14.69
C ILE A 7 15.35 -6.98 -15.41
N CYS A 8 14.40 -6.28 -14.73
CA CYS A 8 13.74 -5.00 -15.14
C CYS A 8 13.93 -3.97 -14.01
N ILE A 9 13.89 -2.66 -14.29
CA ILE A 9 14.48 -1.66 -13.40
C ILE A 9 13.43 -0.68 -12.85
N GLN A 10 13.36 -0.57 -11.52
CA GLN A 10 12.65 0.49 -10.82
C GLN A 10 13.53 1.74 -10.74
N LYS A 11 12.97 2.92 -11.03
CA LYS A 11 13.69 4.19 -10.93
C LYS A 11 13.96 4.54 -9.47
N ARG A 12 15.23 4.62 -9.07
CA ARG A 12 15.62 4.97 -7.70
C ARG A 12 15.41 6.48 -7.47
N MET A 13 14.57 6.86 -6.51
CA MET A 13 14.52 8.24 -6.04
C MET A 13 15.91 8.69 -5.60
N ASN A 14 16.32 9.88 -6.05
CA ASN A 14 17.67 10.38 -5.88
C ASN A 14 17.90 10.75 -4.39
N LYS A 15 18.68 9.95 -3.65
CA LYS A 15 18.88 10.07 -2.18
C LYS A 15 19.66 11.32 -1.71
N ASN A 16 19.75 12.37 -2.52
CA ASN A 16 20.59 13.54 -2.28
C ASN A 16 19.95 14.62 -1.37
N SER A 17 18.73 14.41 -0.86
CA SER A 17 18.09 15.33 0.10
C SER A 17 18.18 14.88 1.56
N VAL A 18 18.19 13.57 1.87
CA VAL A 18 18.24 13.06 3.26
C VAL A 18 19.15 11.82 3.40
N LEU A 19 20.28 12.04 4.07
CA LEU A 19 21.17 11.10 4.78
C LEU A 19 21.59 9.79 4.08
N ARG A 20 22.90 9.67 3.86
CA ARG A 20 23.59 8.38 3.77
C ARG A 20 23.67 7.73 5.16
N SER A 21 23.26 6.47 5.26
CA SER A 21 23.74 5.53 6.28
C SER A 21 23.77 4.12 5.68
N THR A 22 24.68 3.28 6.16
CA THR A 22 25.02 1.99 5.55
C THR A 22 24.61 0.81 6.41
N ALA A 23 23.38 0.34 6.21
CA ALA A 23 22.95 -1.03 6.45
C ALA A 23 21.78 -1.32 5.50
N THR A 24 21.86 -2.40 4.71
CA THR A 24 20.67 -2.95 4.04
C THR A 24 19.83 -3.67 5.09
N PRO A 25 18.51 -3.48 5.03
CA PRO A 25 17.70 -4.53 4.43
C PRO A 25 17.23 -4.17 3.01
N ASP A 26 17.13 -5.20 2.19
CA ASP A 26 16.31 -5.19 0.97
C ASP A 26 14.82 -5.38 1.33
N TYR A 27 13.99 -5.54 0.30
CA TYR A 27 12.57 -5.93 0.33
C TYR A 27 11.52 -4.81 0.54
N TRP A 28 10.48 -4.68 -0.30
CA TRP A 28 10.34 -4.84 -1.77
C TRP A 28 8.86 -4.52 -2.12
N ALA A 29 8.62 -3.63 -3.09
CA ALA A 29 7.78 -4.08 -4.19
C ALA A 29 8.62 -5.12 -4.95
N PRO A 30 8.10 -6.32 -5.29
CA PRO A 30 8.92 -7.37 -5.88
C PRO A 30 9.47 -6.86 -7.21
N SER A 31 10.75 -6.51 -7.20
CA SER A 31 11.38 -5.85 -8.33
C SER A 31 11.33 -6.83 -9.50
N LEU A 32 10.67 -6.42 -10.58
CA LEU A 32 10.06 -7.36 -11.51
C LEU A 32 11.06 -7.80 -12.57
N TRP A 33 12.08 -8.54 -12.12
CA TRP A 33 13.33 -8.75 -12.82
C TRP A 33 13.14 -9.57 -14.14
N ILE A 34 12.98 -8.90 -15.32
CA ILE A 34 12.58 -9.38 -16.70
C ILE A 34 13.57 -9.43 -17.98
N LYS A 35 14.66 -8.62 -18.20
CA LYS A 35 15.99 -8.96 -18.87
C LYS A 35 16.28 -9.42 -20.33
N ALA A 36 16.94 -10.61 -20.39
CA ALA A 36 17.74 -11.29 -21.42
C ALA A 36 19.26 -10.93 -21.61
N VAL A 37 20.19 -11.70 -21.03
CA VAL A 37 21.66 -11.59 -21.28
C VAL A 37 22.19 -12.65 -22.26
N THR A 38 22.50 -12.25 -23.50
CA THR A 38 23.26 -13.07 -24.48
C THR A 38 24.14 -12.19 -25.37
N ARG A 39 25.26 -12.75 -25.84
CA ARG A 39 26.18 -12.12 -26.82
C ARG A 39 26.00 -12.66 -28.25
N ASP A 40 25.01 -13.52 -28.45
CA ASP A 40 24.74 -14.25 -29.69
C ASP A 40 23.28 -14.01 -30.08
N ALA A 41 23.08 -13.26 -31.17
CA ALA A 41 21.76 -12.94 -31.70
C ALA A 41 20.97 -14.19 -32.11
N THR A 42 21.62 -15.24 -32.60
CA THR A 42 20.91 -16.47 -33.03
C THR A 42 20.19 -17.13 -31.86
N ARG A 43 20.83 -17.16 -30.68
CA ARG A 43 20.24 -17.69 -29.44
C ARG A 43 19.12 -16.79 -28.91
N LEU A 44 19.23 -15.47 -29.09
CA LEU A 44 18.16 -14.55 -28.71
C LEU A 44 16.91 -14.78 -29.59
N ASN A 45 17.11 -14.97 -30.89
CA ASN A 45 16.03 -15.26 -31.85
C ASN A 45 15.38 -16.64 -31.57
N SER A 46 16.15 -17.67 -31.21
CA SER A 46 15.58 -18.96 -30.77
C SER A 46 14.81 -18.86 -29.45
N ALA A 47 15.34 -18.13 -28.45
CA ALA A 47 14.65 -17.89 -27.19
C ALA A 47 13.36 -17.06 -27.39
N TRP A 48 13.38 -16.11 -28.32
CA TRP A 48 12.23 -15.30 -28.74
C TRP A 48 11.07 -16.15 -29.26
N ARG A 49 11.36 -17.06 -30.20
CA ARG A 49 10.37 -17.93 -30.84
C ARG A 49 9.88 -19.06 -29.92
N GLY A 50 10.70 -19.45 -28.95
CA GLY A 50 10.46 -20.61 -28.09
C GLY A 50 11.14 -21.90 -28.58
N ASP A 51 12.01 -21.81 -29.58
CA ASP A 51 12.80 -22.91 -30.15
C ASP A 51 13.91 -23.42 -29.21
N ALA A 52 14.02 -22.87 -28.00
CA ALA A 52 15.05 -23.20 -27.02
C ALA A 52 14.81 -24.58 -26.37
N THR A 53 15.86 -25.38 -26.26
CA THR A 53 15.78 -26.72 -25.66
C THR A 53 15.52 -26.66 -24.15
N GLN A 54 14.34 -27.17 -23.76
CA GLN A 54 13.78 -27.30 -22.40
C GLN A 54 13.11 -26.05 -21.79
N GLY A 55 11.80 -26.21 -21.50
CA GLY A 55 11.12 -25.70 -20.30
C GLY A 55 10.77 -24.22 -20.24
N ALA A 56 11.52 -23.33 -20.90
CA ALA A 56 11.22 -21.90 -20.90
C ALA A 56 9.98 -21.58 -21.75
N THR A 57 9.12 -20.70 -21.25
CA THR A 57 8.16 -19.97 -22.11
C THR A 57 8.93 -19.08 -23.07
N CYS A 58 8.42 -18.87 -24.29
CA CYS A 58 9.08 -18.02 -25.28
C CYS A 58 9.29 -16.59 -24.74
N LEU A 59 10.39 -15.93 -25.14
CA LEU A 59 10.77 -14.63 -24.58
C LEU A 59 9.72 -13.54 -24.87
N TYR A 60 8.97 -13.65 -25.99
CA TYR A 60 7.77 -12.83 -26.24
C TYR A 60 6.83 -12.88 -25.04
N ARG A 61 6.43 -14.09 -24.62
CA ARG A 61 5.43 -14.28 -23.56
C ARG A 61 5.97 -13.88 -22.19
N GLN A 62 7.25 -14.13 -21.91
CA GLN A 62 7.88 -13.63 -20.68
C GLN A 62 7.90 -12.10 -20.64
N THR A 63 8.16 -11.44 -21.77
CA THR A 63 8.17 -9.97 -21.89
C THR A 63 6.76 -9.38 -21.87
N GLU A 64 5.77 -10.06 -22.44
CA GLU A 64 4.36 -9.67 -22.38
C GLU A 64 3.79 -9.80 -20.96
N GLU A 65 4.07 -10.91 -20.26
CA GLU A 65 3.66 -11.11 -18.87
C GLU A 65 4.39 -10.14 -17.92
N LEU A 66 5.65 -9.79 -18.22
CA LEU A 66 6.40 -8.69 -17.59
C LEU A 66 5.73 -7.34 -17.81
N VAL A 67 5.56 -6.89 -19.04
CA VAL A 67 5.02 -5.56 -19.38
C VAL A 67 3.62 -5.41 -18.82
N SER A 68 2.80 -6.47 -18.91
CA SER A 68 1.48 -6.53 -18.26
C SER A 68 1.56 -6.34 -16.75
N THR A 69 2.50 -7.00 -16.06
CA THR A 69 2.62 -6.94 -14.60
C THR A 69 3.30 -5.64 -14.12
N ALA A 70 4.27 -5.12 -14.87
CA ALA A 70 4.83 -3.78 -14.68
C ALA A 70 3.77 -2.69 -14.86
N ALA A 71 2.88 -2.82 -15.86
CA ALA A 71 1.73 -1.92 -16.05
C ALA A 71 0.81 -1.87 -14.83
N TRP A 72 0.67 -2.99 -14.12
CA TRP A 72 -0.11 -3.08 -12.89
C TRP A 72 0.57 -2.42 -11.69
N TYR A 73 1.90 -2.53 -11.54
CA TYR A 73 2.64 -1.80 -10.50
C TYR A 73 2.85 -0.30 -10.84
N GLN A 74 2.80 0.09 -12.11
CA GLN A 74 2.93 1.47 -12.57
C GLN A 74 1.65 2.31 -12.35
N ARG A 75 0.51 1.69 -12.01
CA ARG A 75 -0.70 2.44 -11.63
C ARG A 75 -0.49 3.09 -10.25
N GLY A 76 -0.80 4.38 -10.15
CA GLY A 76 -0.69 5.09 -8.87
C GLY A 76 0.74 5.22 -8.40
N GLN A 77 1.67 5.32 -9.35
CA GLN A 77 3.07 5.68 -9.17
C GLN A 77 3.39 6.79 -10.21
N PRO A 78 4.46 7.60 -10.03
CA PRO A 78 4.83 8.64 -10.98
C PRO A 78 5.09 8.06 -12.38
N ALA A 79 4.95 8.86 -13.44
CA ALA A 79 5.28 8.41 -14.79
C ALA A 79 6.72 7.85 -14.85
N ASP A 80 6.87 6.72 -15.57
CA ASP A 80 8.16 6.04 -15.78
C ASP A 80 8.89 5.59 -14.48
N TRP A 81 8.12 5.28 -13.44
CA TRP A 81 8.61 4.73 -12.18
C TRP A 81 9.12 3.29 -12.32
N ILE A 82 8.46 2.49 -13.15
CA ILE A 82 8.81 1.10 -13.44
C ILE A 82 8.94 0.96 -14.94
N GLN A 83 10.17 0.73 -15.41
CA GLN A 83 10.46 0.55 -16.82
C GLN A 83 10.91 -0.87 -17.12
N VAL A 84 10.33 -1.40 -18.20
CA VAL A 84 10.76 -2.64 -18.83
C VAL A 84 11.74 -2.29 -19.92
N LEU A 85 12.87 -2.99 -19.98
CA LEU A 85 13.93 -2.79 -20.96
C LEU A 85 14.61 -4.14 -21.24
N VAL A 86 14.99 -4.36 -22.49
CA VAL A 86 15.82 -5.51 -22.90
C VAL A 86 17.25 -5.00 -23.04
N HIS A 87 18.24 -5.73 -22.51
CA HIS A 87 19.64 -5.31 -22.55
C HIS A 87 20.48 -6.35 -23.25
N TRP A 88 20.61 -6.17 -24.56
CA TRP A 88 21.35 -7.07 -25.42
C TRP A 88 22.78 -6.54 -25.62
N LEU A 89 23.78 -7.35 -25.30
CA LEU A 89 25.19 -6.97 -25.45
C LEU A 89 25.78 -7.65 -26.70
N PRO A 90 25.76 -7.01 -27.88
CA PRO A 90 26.25 -7.62 -29.12
C PRO A 90 27.71 -8.07 -29.00
N SER A 91 28.05 -9.14 -29.73
CA SER A 91 29.45 -9.46 -30.01
C SER A 91 30.08 -8.38 -30.90
N LYS A 92 31.42 -8.30 -30.94
CA LYS A 92 32.11 -7.45 -31.93
C LYS A 92 31.60 -7.79 -33.33
N ASN A 93 31.22 -6.77 -34.09
CA ASN A 93 30.63 -6.85 -35.44
C ASN A 93 29.18 -7.40 -35.48
N GLN A 94 28.40 -7.24 -34.42
CA GLN A 94 26.93 -7.38 -34.46
C GLN A 94 26.24 -6.04 -34.11
N ASP A 95 25.15 -5.75 -34.79
CA ASP A 95 24.23 -4.66 -34.50
C ASP A 95 22.75 -5.11 -34.55
N ILE A 96 21.81 -4.18 -34.36
CA ILE A 96 20.37 -4.48 -34.24
C ILE A 96 19.77 -5.17 -35.49
N SER A 97 20.41 -5.08 -36.67
CA SER A 97 19.98 -5.79 -37.89
C SER A 97 20.21 -7.31 -37.84
N HIS A 98 20.98 -7.81 -36.87
CA HIS A 98 21.17 -9.24 -36.63
C HIS A 98 20.09 -9.86 -35.73
N LEU A 99 19.25 -9.03 -35.10
CA LEU A 99 18.06 -9.49 -34.39
C LEU A 99 16.94 -9.81 -35.39
N ASP A 100 16.05 -10.73 -35.01
CA ASP A 100 14.84 -11.03 -35.77
C ASP A 100 14.00 -9.75 -35.94
N CYS A 101 13.50 -9.46 -37.15
CA CYS A 101 12.69 -8.27 -37.41
C CYS A 101 11.41 -8.28 -36.57
N ASP A 102 10.84 -9.47 -36.36
CA ASP A 102 9.61 -9.65 -35.59
C ASP A 102 9.86 -9.46 -34.09
N LEU A 103 11.07 -9.77 -33.61
CA LEU A 103 11.55 -9.45 -32.25
C LEU A 103 11.68 -7.94 -32.06
N VAL A 104 12.33 -7.23 -33.00
CA VAL A 104 12.53 -5.79 -32.91
C VAL A 104 11.20 -5.03 -33.01
N GLU A 105 10.32 -5.40 -33.95
CA GLU A 105 8.98 -4.81 -34.07
C GLU A 105 8.12 -5.10 -32.83
N SER A 106 8.05 -6.35 -32.38
CA SER A 106 7.22 -6.69 -31.22
C SER A 106 7.71 -6.03 -29.93
N LEU A 107 9.03 -5.95 -29.71
CA LEU A 107 9.56 -5.22 -28.55
C LEU A 107 9.29 -3.72 -28.70
N THR A 108 9.72 -3.08 -29.78
CA THR A 108 9.76 -1.60 -29.87
C THR A 108 8.42 -0.95 -30.22
N ARG A 109 7.55 -1.61 -31.00
CA ARG A 109 6.26 -1.06 -31.45
C ARG A 109 5.07 -1.62 -30.66
N VAL A 110 5.01 -2.94 -30.49
CA VAL A 110 3.86 -3.61 -29.84
C VAL A 110 3.94 -3.49 -28.31
N LEU A 111 5.05 -3.91 -27.71
CA LEU A 111 5.27 -3.88 -26.26
C LEU A 111 5.91 -2.57 -25.77
N ARG A 112 6.41 -1.72 -26.69
CA ARG A 112 7.12 -0.44 -26.44
C ARG A 112 8.37 -0.53 -25.55
N VAL A 113 8.97 -1.70 -25.47
CA VAL A 113 10.18 -1.99 -24.69
C VAL A 113 11.44 -1.53 -25.44
N PRO A 114 12.25 -0.61 -24.87
CA PRO A 114 13.54 -0.24 -25.46
C PRO A 114 14.56 -1.37 -25.38
N ILE A 115 15.39 -1.48 -26.42
CA ILE A 115 16.54 -2.39 -26.51
C ILE A 115 17.82 -1.59 -26.27
N LEU A 116 18.52 -1.86 -25.16
CA LEU A 116 19.80 -1.25 -24.81
C LEU A 116 20.96 -2.09 -25.33
N MET A 117 21.97 -1.42 -25.91
CA MET A 117 23.15 -2.07 -26.52
C MET A 117 24.50 -1.65 -25.92
N HIS A 118 24.52 -0.75 -24.93
CA HIS A 118 25.73 -0.27 -24.26
C HIS A 118 26.19 -1.20 -23.13
N THR A 119 27.47 -1.15 -22.75
CA THR A 119 28.06 -2.03 -21.72
C THR A 119 27.54 -1.79 -20.30
N GLU A 120 27.04 -0.58 -19.99
CA GLU A 120 26.49 -0.30 -18.66
C GLU A 120 25.12 -0.97 -18.46
N PRO A 121 24.87 -1.68 -17.35
CA PRO A 121 23.59 -2.35 -17.09
C PRO A 121 22.50 -1.41 -16.55
N TRP A 122 22.86 -0.17 -16.23
CA TRP A 122 22.02 0.92 -15.74
C TRP A 122 21.99 2.02 -16.81
N TYR A 123 20.86 2.72 -16.96
CA TYR A 123 20.68 3.76 -17.98
C TYR A 123 20.91 5.15 -17.36
N PRO A 124 21.75 6.03 -17.95
CA PRO A 124 21.99 7.37 -17.43
C PRO A 124 20.72 8.23 -17.41
N GLU A 125 20.48 8.97 -16.33
CA GLU A 125 19.26 9.80 -16.14
C GLU A 125 19.03 10.79 -17.30
N THR A 126 20.11 11.28 -17.92
CA THR A 126 20.10 12.29 -18.98
C THR A 126 19.54 11.84 -20.33
N GLN A 127 19.39 10.53 -20.58
CA GLN A 127 18.76 10.02 -21.82
C GLN A 127 17.30 9.57 -21.61
N LEU A 128 16.80 9.53 -20.38
CA LEU A 128 15.44 9.04 -20.10
C LEU A 128 14.33 9.98 -20.62
N ALA A 129 14.64 11.27 -20.79
CA ALA A 129 13.66 12.34 -21.04
C ALA A 129 13.07 12.38 -22.47
N SER A 130 13.52 11.52 -23.38
CA SER A 130 13.05 11.47 -24.78
C SER A 130 12.24 10.23 -25.15
N LEU A 131 12.11 9.26 -24.24
CA LEU A 131 11.31 8.05 -24.44
C LEU A 131 9.86 8.32 -24.02
N ALA A 132 8.92 8.16 -24.95
CA ALA A 132 7.49 8.27 -24.65
C ALA A 132 7.06 7.18 -23.64
N PRO A 133 6.07 7.45 -22.76
CA PRO A 133 5.74 6.58 -21.62
C PRO A 133 5.55 5.13 -22.04
N THR A 134 6.34 4.24 -21.41
CA THR A 134 6.69 2.91 -21.94
C THR A 134 5.50 1.94 -21.95
N ILE A 135 4.39 2.26 -21.30
CA ILE A 135 3.31 1.32 -21.03
C ILE A 135 1.94 1.95 -21.36
N SER A 136 1.25 1.35 -22.34
CA SER A 136 -0.17 1.61 -22.61
C SER A 136 -0.87 0.33 -23.09
N LEU A 137 -0.90 -0.70 -22.23
CA LEU A 137 -1.88 -1.79 -22.40
C LEU A 137 -3.29 -1.23 -22.17
N ALA A 138 -4.26 -1.75 -22.93
CA ALA A 138 -5.65 -1.30 -22.96
C ALA A 138 -6.44 -1.55 -21.65
N HIS A 139 -6.07 -0.82 -20.61
CA HIS A 139 -6.82 -0.67 -19.37
C HIS A 139 -7.46 0.71 -19.36
N SER A 140 -8.65 0.82 -18.76
CA SER A 140 -9.30 2.13 -18.54
C SER A 140 -8.37 3.06 -17.76
N ALA A 141 -8.37 4.35 -18.13
CA ALA A 141 -7.70 5.38 -17.32
C ALA A 141 -8.20 5.33 -15.86
N PRO A 142 -7.34 5.58 -14.85
CA PRO A 142 -7.74 5.59 -13.47
C PRO A 142 -8.92 6.54 -13.21
N LEU A 143 -9.85 6.15 -12.34
CA LEU A 143 -10.95 7.00 -11.92
C LEU A 143 -10.40 8.28 -11.25
N SER A 144 -11.01 9.41 -11.58
CA SER A 144 -10.69 10.71 -10.97
C SER A 144 -10.98 10.68 -9.46
N VAL A 145 -10.03 11.19 -8.67
CA VAL A 145 -10.19 11.37 -7.22
C VAL A 145 -10.83 12.72 -6.86
N ARG A 146 -10.76 13.72 -7.75
CA ARG A 146 -11.16 15.13 -7.56
C ARG A 146 -12.43 15.32 -6.72
N LYS A 147 -13.55 14.69 -7.10
CA LYS A 147 -14.83 14.90 -6.40
C LYS A 147 -14.89 14.28 -5.00
N TYR A 148 -14.06 13.28 -4.73
CA TYR A 148 -13.96 12.65 -3.41
C TYR A 148 -13.05 13.44 -2.43
N LEU A 149 -12.28 14.41 -2.93
CA LEU A 149 -11.44 15.28 -2.09
C LEU A 149 -12.30 16.24 -1.24
N ILE A 150 -13.28 16.91 -1.87
CA ILE A 150 -14.23 17.82 -1.19
C ILE A 150 -15.06 17.04 -0.15
N ALA A 151 -15.50 15.84 -0.53
CA ALA A 151 -16.15 14.88 0.36
C ALA A 151 -15.29 14.52 1.59
N ALA A 152 -13.99 14.28 1.42
CA ALA A 152 -13.05 14.01 2.51
C ALA A 152 -12.87 15.24 3.43
N THR A 153 -12.79 16.46 2.89
CA THR A 153 -12.78 17.72 3.67
C THR A 153 -13.99 17.82 4.59
N HIS A 154 -15.18 17.60 4.02
CA HIS A 154 -16.43 17.70 4.76
C HIS A 154 -16.56 16.59 5.82
N PHE A 155 -16.15 15.37 5.48
CA PHE A 155 -16.06 14.27 6.43
C PHE A 155 -15.14 14.61 7.62
N ARG A 156 -13.87 15.00 7.38
CA ARG A 156 -12.96 15.42 8.47
C ARG A 156 -13.57 16.54 9.31
N ARG A 157 -14.17 17.56 8.68
CA ARG A 157 -14.79 18.68 9.40
C ARG A 157 -15.90 18.20 10.34
N GLN A 158 -16.80 17.34 9.90
CA GLN A 158 -17.85 16.78 10.77
C GLN A 158 -17.28 15.87 11.86
N MET A 159 -16.25 15.08 11.54
CA MET A 159 -15.62 14.16 12.48
C MET A 159 -14.87 14.87 13.61
N CYS A 160 -13.94 15.77 13.26
CA CYS A 160 -13.08 16.46 14.23
C CYS A 160 -13.83 17.44 15.14
N THR A 161 -15.00 17.95 14.72
CA THR A 161 -15.76 18.95 15.51
C THR A 161 -16.93 18.38 16.34
N LYS A 162 -17.21 17.07 16.24
CA LYS A 162 -18.40 16.46 16.88
C LYS A 162 -18.21 15.05 17.45
N LEU A 163 -17.15 14.33 17.05
CA LEU A 163 -17.07 12.87 17.21
C LEU A 163 -15.74 12.35 17.77
N LEU A 164 -14.70 13.19 17.87
CA LEU A 164 -13.46 12.84 18.60
C LEU A 164 -13.57 13.10 20.12
N ASP A 165 -14.40 14.06 20.54
CA ASP A 165 -14.57 14.44 21.96
C ASP A 165 -15.68 13.65 22.68
N LEU A 166 -16.33 12.69 22.00
CA LEU A 166 -17.32 11.82 22.62
C LEU A 166 -16.62 10.66 23.31
N ASP A 167 -16.79 10.56 24.63
CA ASP A 167 -16.31 9.42 25.39
C ASP A 167 -16.98 8.13 24.89
N CYS A 168 -16.16 7.11 24.62
CA CYS A 168 -16.54 5.86 23.95
C CYS A 168 -16.39 4.69 24.91
N ALA A 169 -16.86 4.88 26.14
CA ALA A 169 -16.70 3.97 27.27
C ALA A 169 -17.32 2.58 27.01
N THR A 170 -18.46 2.48 26.32
CA THR A 170 -19.15 1.21 26.06
C THR A 170 -19.18 0.81 24.59
N THR A 171 -19.40 -0.49 24.35
CA THR A 171 -19.66 -1.07 23.02
C THR A 171 -20.92 -0.48 22.37
N ASP A 172 -21.95 -0.14 23.16
CA ASP A 172 -23.20 0.43 22.66
C ASP A 172 -23.02 1.88 22.18
N ASP A 173 -22.24 2.69 22.91
CA ASP A 173 -21.86 4.04 22.47
C ASP A 173 -21.14 3.98 21.11
N ARG A 174 -20.18 3.05 20.99
CA ARG A 174 -19.45 2.79 19.75
C ARG A 174 -20.37 2.33 18.63
N ALA A 175 -21.36 1.47 18.90
CA ALA A 175 -22.33 1.04 17.90
C ALA A 175 -23.24 2.19 17.42
N VAL A 176 -23.69 3.06 18.34
CA VAL A 176 -24.42 4.30 18.01
C VAL A 176 -23.56 5.23 17.15
N LEU A 177 -22.26 5.34 17.47
CA LEU A 177 -21.31 6.09 16.66
C LEU A 177 -21.13 5.48 15.27
N VAL A 178 -20.85 4.19 15.12
CA VAL A 178 -20.75 3.52 13.80
C VAL A 178 -21.99 3.77 12.94
N LYS A 179 -23.19 3.79 13.53
CA LYS A 179 -24.43 4.16 12.83
C LYS A 179 -24.43 5.63 12.36
N ARG A 180 -23.96 6.57 13.20
CA ARG A 180 -23.77 7.99 12.81
C ARG A 180 -22.73 8.15 11.70
N PHE A 181 -21.56 7.53 11.82
CA PHE A 181 -20.52 7.49 10.78
C PHE A 181 -21.09 7.01 9.45
N THR A 182 -21.77 5.84 9.45
CA THR A 182 -22.35 5.25 8.25
C THR A 182 -23.35 6.21 7.58
N SER A 183 -24.13 6.96 8.37
CA SER A 183 -25.04 7.99 7.86
C SER A 183 -24.31 9.16 7.20
N VAL A 184 -23.22 9.66 7.81
CA VAL A 184 -22.39 10.74 7.22
C VAL A 184 -21.70 10.24 5.94
N LEU A 185 -21.15 9.04 5.93
CA LEU A 185 -20.52 8.43 4.75
C LEU A 185 -21.52 8.27 3.59
N ASN A 186 -22.77 7.91 3.88
CA ASN A 186 -23.82 7.84 2.87
C ASN A 186 -24.13 9.25 2.31
N TYR A 187 -24.37 10.24 3.18
CA TYR A 187 -24.64 11.63 2.77
C TYR A 187 -23.52 12.18 1.89
N VAL A 188 -22.27 12.01 2.33
CA VAL A 188 -21.06 12.50 1.66
C VAL A 188 -20.86 11.84 0.29
N GLN A 189 -21.38 10.63 0.06
CA GLN A 189 -21.35 9.97 -1.25
C GLN A 189 -22.54 10.31 -2.15
N THR A 190 -23.67 10.78 -1.61
CA THR A 190 -24.82 11.25 -2.40
C THR A 190 -24.75 12.73 -2.79
N ASP A 191 -24.05 13.56 -2.00
CA ASP A 191 -23.91 15.00 -2.25
C ASP A 191 -22.62 15.36 -3.01
N ALA A 192 -21.76 14.37 -3.30
CA ALA A 192 -20.53 14.55 -4.09
C ALA A 192 -20.76 14.82 -5.60
N ASP A 193 -22.02 14.90 -6.03
CA ASP A 193 -22.43 15.35 -7.37
C ASP A 193 -22.91 16.82 -7.36
N SER A 194 -22.96 17.48 -6.19
CA SER A 194 -23.14 18.92 -6.03
C SER A 194 -21.78 19.65 -6.13
N GLU A 195 -21.60 20.58 -7.07
CA GLU A 195 -20.40 21.45 -7.12
C GLU A 195 -20.43 22.51 -5.99
N MET A 196 -20.13 22.09 -4.76
CA MET A 196 -19.92 23.00 -3.63
C MET A 196 -18.47 23.49 -3.56
N VAL A 197 -18.30 24.80 -3.48
CA VAL A 197 -16.99 25.47 -3.35
C VAL A 197 -16.33 25.10 -2.02
N LEU A 198 -15.00 24.89 -2.06
CA LEU A 198 -14.15 24.82 -0.87
C LEU A 198 -14.11 26.20 -0.18
N ASN A 199 -15.06 26.46 0.71
CA ASN A 199 -14.95 27.61 1.62
C ASN A 199 -13.71 27.41 2.51
N GLU A 200 -12.84 28.43 2.52
CA GLU A 200 -11.59 28.44 3.27
C GLU A 200 -11.87 28.16 4.76
N TYR A 201 -11.17 27.16 5.29
CA TYR A 201 -11.10 26.89 6.72
C TYR A 201 -9.69 27.22 7.17
N GLU A 202 -9.53 28.04 8.21
CA GLU A 202 -8.23 28.23 8.83
C GLU A 202 -7.79 26.90 9.45
N GLU A 203 -6.81 26.28 8.79
CA GLU A 203 -6.23 25.02 9.21
C GLU A 203 -5.54 25.16 10.57
N GLU A 204 -5.75 24.18 11.45
CA GLU A 204 -5.06 24.12 12.74
C GLU A 204 -3.55 24.04 12.48
N LYS A 205 -2.84 25.15 12.75
CA LYS A 205 -1.43 25.33 12.37
C LYS A 205 -0.56 24.26 13.00
N ASP A 206 -0.11 23.35 12.14
CA ASP A 206 0.66 22.15 12.44
C ASP A 206 -0.01 21.19 13.46
N PRO A 207 -0.77 20.17 13.00
CA PRO A 207 -1.30 19.16 13.90
C PRO A 207 -0.16 18.45 14.65
N VAL A 208 -0.25 18.51 15.98
CA VAL A 208 0.78 18.06 16.93
C VAL A 208 1.08 16.57 16.76
N VAL A 209 2.33 16.24 16.42
CA VAL A 209 2.79 14.85 16.23
C VAL A 209 3.05 14.23 17.59
N ARG A 210 2.21 13.27 18.00
CA ARG A 210 2.27 12.62 19.33
C ARG A 210 2.42 11.11 19.27
N THR A 211 2.02 10.48 18.17
CA THR A 211 2.02 9.02 18.01
C THR A 211 2.83 8.59 16.78
N PRO A 212 3.30 7.32 16.75
CA PRO A 212 3.79 6.68 15.54
C PRO A 212 2.84 6.81 14.34
N LEU A 213 1.52 6.71 14.55
CA LEU A 213 0.52 6.95 13.50
C LEU A 213 0.59 8.38 12.92
N ASP A 214 0.70 9.39 13.78
CA ASP A 214 0.81 10.79 13.35
C ASP A 214 2.08 11.03 12.53
N ALA A 215 3.18 10.38 12.92
CA ALA A 215 4.46 10.51 12.23
C ALA A 215 4.38 10.00 10.78
N VAL A 216 3.70 8.87 10.56
CA VAL A 216 3.39 8.30 9.24
C VAL A 216 2.41 9.17 8.47
N LEU A 217 1.25 9.52 9.07
CA LEU A 217 0.20 10.28 8.39
C LEU A 217 0.68 11.66 7.95
N ARG A 218 1.47 12.37 8.77
CA ARG A 218 2.06 13.68 8.43
C ARG A 218 3.08 13.61 7.29
N ARG A 219 3.58 12.42 6.93
CA ARG A 219 4.47 12.20 5.77
C ARG A 219 3.73 11.75 4.50
N ALA A 220 2.48 11.33 4.61
CA ALA A 220 1.62 11.06 3.47
C ALA A 220 1.05 12.37 2.89
N CYS A 221 0.59 12.37 1.62
CA CYS A 221 -0.18 13.48 1.08
C CYS A 221 -1.63 13.39 1.56
N VAL A 222 -1.86 13.83 2.80
CA VAL A 222 -3.20 13.98 3.35
C VAL A 222 -3.88 15.18 2.68
N VAL A 223 -4.91 14.94 1.87
CA VAL A 223 -5.60 16.00 1.10
C VAL A 223 -6.93 16.37 1.79
N PRO A 224 -7.30 17.67 1.87
CA PRO A 224 -6.67 18.86 1.26
C PRO A 224 -5.42 19.45 1.95
N PHE A 225 -4.96 18.84 3.04
CA PHE A 225 -4.05 19.39 4.06
C PHE A 225 -2.57 19.48 3.64
N GLY A 226 -2.32 19.84 2.37
CA GLY A 226 -0.98 19.97 1.78
C GLY A 226 -0.83 21.12 0.78
N GLY A 227 -1.83 22.01 0.66
CA GLY A 227 -1.79 23.17 -0.24
C GLY A 227 -1.78 22.85 -1.75
N LEU A 228 -1.90 21.57 -2.12
CA LEU A 228 -1.90 21.10 -3.51
C LEU A 228 -3.25 21.40 -4.20
N THR A 229 -3.20 21.75 -5.48
CA THR A 229 -4.43 21.89 -6.28
C THR A 229 -5.06 20.52 -6.55
N PRO A 230 -6.36 20.47 -6.92
CA PRO A 230 -6.99 19.22 -7.33
C PRO A 230 -6.31 18.56 -8.53
N GLU A 231 -5.77 19.35 -9.47
CA GLU A 231 -5.03 18.89 -10.65
C GLU A 231 -3.69 18.26 -10.26
N GLN A 232 -2.96 18.85 -9.32
CA GLN A 232 -1.74 18.26 -8.76
C GLN A 232 -2.07 16.94 -8.05
N THR A 233 -3.16 16.91 -7.28
CA THR A 233 -3.61 15.74 -6.52
C THR A 233 -3.92 14.53 -7.42
N GLU A 234 -4.49 14.73 -8.61
CA GLU A 234 -4.73 13.63 -9.56
C GLU A 234 -3.43 12.94 -10.02
N THR A 235 -2.30 13.65 -10.03
CA THR A 235 -1.00 13.10 -10.46
C THR A 235 -0.21 12.37 -9.38
N LEU A 236 -0.66 12.43 -8.11
CA LEU A 236 0.03 11.78 -7.00
C LEU A 236 0.04 10.25 -7.11
N PRO A 237 1.04 9.57 -6.51
CA PRO A 237 0.96 8.15 -6.22
C PRO A 237 -0.29 7.83 -5.39
N ARG A 238 -0.91 6.67 -5.59
CA ARG A 238 -2.19 6.33 -4.96
C ARG A 238 -2.10 5.01 -4.22
N ILE A 239 -2.51 5.01 -2.96
CA ILE A 239 -2.54 3.84 -2.09
C ILE A 239 -3.99 3.55 -1.68
N ASN A 240 -4.40 2.28 -1.65
CA ASN A 240 -5.73 1.85 -1.20
C ASN A 240 -5.59 0.94 0.02
N LEU A 241 -6.22 1.26 1.15
CA LEU A 241 -6.09 0.48 2.38
C LEU A 241 -7.19 -0.58 2.52
N ASP A 242 -6.79 -1.86 2.57
CA ASP A 242 -7.66 -2.94 3.02
C ASP A 242 -7.88 -2.89 4.54
N VAL A 243 -8.96 -3.53 5.02
CA VAL A 243 -9.32 -3.65 6.43
C VAL A 243 -8.15 -4.14 7.29
N SER A 244 -7.34 -5.08 6.78
CA SER A 244 -6.17 -5.58 7.53
C SER A 244 -5.02 -4.57 7.64
N ALA A 245 -4.86 -3.67 6.66
CA ALA A 245 -3.89 -2.57 6.75
C ALA A 245 -4.38 -1.45 7.68
N LEU A 246 -5.68 -1.16 7.69
CA LEU A 246 -6.30 -0.25 8.66
C LEU A 246 -6.10 -0.74 10.10
N ILE A 247 -6.26 -2.05 10.35
CA ILE A 247 -5.97 -2.68 11.65
C ILE A 247 -4.49 -2.55 12.01
N ALA A 248 -3.58 -2.87 11.08
CA ALA A 248 -2.13 -2.77 11.33
C ALA A 248 -1.67 -1.33 11.63
N LEU A 249 -2.30 -0.32 11.03
CA LEU A 249 -2.01 1.09 11.32
C LEU A 249 -2.38 1.51 12.75
N VAL A 250 -3.42 0.93 13.37
CA VAL A 250 -3.96 1.43 14.66
C VAL A 250 -3.76 0.50 15.85
N SER A 251 -3.39 -0.75 15.59
CA SER A 251 -2.99 -1.79 16.55
C SER A 251 -2.05 -1.25 17.64
N GLU A 252 -2.35 -1.56 18.89
CA GLU A 252 -1.60 -1.08 20.07
C GLU A 252 -0.10 -1.43 20.02
N LEU A 253 0.27 -2.66 19.65
CA LEU A 253 1.68 -3.06 19.45
C LEU A 253 2.40 -2.21 18.39
N SER A 254 1.70 -1.87 17.31
CA SER A 254 2.26 -1.07 16.20
C SER A 254 2.56 0.38 16.62
N GLN A 255 1.95 0.83 17.72
CA GLN A 255 2.11 2.15 18.31
C GLN A 255 3.05 2.16 19.53
N PHE A 256 3.62 1.01 19.89
CA PHE A 256 4.42 0.86 21.11
C PHE A 256 5.65 1.78 21.11
N MET A 257 5.66 2.70 22.09
CA MET A 257 6.70 3.67 22.38
C MET A 257 6.95 3.70 23.90
N PRO A 258 8.22 3.71 24.36
CA PRO A 258 8.58 3.93 25.76
C PRO A 258 8.09 5.26 26.33
N LYS A 259 7.94 5.32 27.66
CA LYS A 259 7.42 6.50 28.36
C LYS A 259 8.41 7.68 28.31
N GLU A 260 9.70 7.36 28.26
CA GLU A 260 10.85 8.26 28.19
C GLU A 260 10.98 8.90 26.79
N ALA A 261 10.52 8.20 25.75
CA ALA A 261 10.53 8.71 24.38
C ALA A 261 9.39 9.73 24.12
N LEU A 262 8.24 9.58 24.78
CA LEU A 262 7.09 10.48 24.58
C LEU A 262 7.32 11.90 25.10
N SER A 263 8.18 12.08 26.12
CA SER A 263 8.47 13.39 26.71
C SER A 263 9.57 14.18 25.97
N SER A 264 10.38 13.50 25.17
CA SER A 264 11.61 14.04 24.56
C SER A 264 11.52 14.27 23.04
N VAL A 265 10.54 13.68 22.35
CA VAL A 265 10.47 13.62 20.87
C VAL A 265 9.22 14.30 20.29
N THR A 266 8.59 15.22 21.02
CA THR A 266 7.35 15.88 20.55
C THR A 266 7.59 16.74 19.28
N ASN A 267 6.67 16.63 18.31
CA ASN A 267 6.59 17.40 17.06
C ASN A 267 7.54 17.04 15.88
N ASP A 268 8.49 16.10 15.99
CA ASP A 268 9.25 15.60 14.82
C ASP A 268 8.87 14.17 14.43
N SER A 269 8.13 14.03 13.32
CA SER A 269 7.84 12.73 12.69
C SER A 269 9.10 11.89 12.47
N GLN A 270 10.20 12.50 12.03
CA GLN A 270 11.39 11.74 11.64
C GLN A 270 12.12 11.16 12.85
N SER A 271 12.08 11.83 14.01
CA SER A 271 12.65 11.29 15.24
C SER A 271 11.77 10.23 15.89
N ILE A 272 10.43 10.32 15.78
CA ILE A 272 9.52 9.22 16.17
C ILE A 272 9.81 7.97 15.32
N LEU A 273 9.96 8.13 13.99
CA LEU A 273 10.26 7.02 13.08
C LEU A 273 11.66 6.44 13.32
N ARG A 274 12.68 7.26 13.60
CA ARG A 274 14.00 6.79 14.07
C ARG A 274 13.88 5.97 15.36
N PHE A 275 12.99 6.35 16.28
CA PHE A 275 12.82 5.64 17.54
C PHE A 275 12.13 4.28 17.35
N LEU A 276 11.10 4.18 16.49
CA LEU A 276 10.50 2.89 16.12
C LEU A 276 11.53 1.90 15.55
N ALA A 277 12.54 2.42 14.84
CA ALA A 277 13.64 1.65 14.26
C ALA A 277 14.77 1.33 15.27
N SER A 278 14.67 1.77 16.52
CA SER A 278 15.74 1.60 17.52
C SER A 278 15.80 0.20 18.11
N SER A 279 17.01 -0.22 18.50
CA SER A 279 17.23 -1.43 19.30
C SER A 279 16.55 -1.35 20.67
N GLU A 280 16.48 -0.15 21.25
CA GLU A 280 15.81 0.11 22.54
C GLU A 280 14.30 -0.20 22.45
N ARG A 281 13.59 0.29 21.41
CA ARG A 281 12.18 -0.01 21.19
C ARG A 281 11.96 -1.52 21.01
N ARG A 282 12.84 -2.19 20.23
CA ARG A 282 12.79 -3.66 20.04
C ARG A 282 12.95 -4.41 21.36
N GLU A 283 13.95 -4.06 22.16
CA GLU A 283 14.23 -4.69 23.46
C GLU A 283 13.10 -4.46 24.45
N GLN A 284 12.65 -3.22 24.65
CA GLN A 284 11.55 -2.91 25.57
C GLN A 284 10.23 -3.58 25.17
N MET A 285 9.98 -3.80 23.87
CA MET A 285 8.76 -4.47 23.44
C MET A 285 8.80 -5.99 23.63
N LEU A 286 9.97 -6.64 23.50
CA LEU A 286 10.13 -8.07 23.83
C LEU A 286 9.91 -8.35 25.33
N HIS A 287 10.08 -7.33 26.18
CA HIS A 287 9.77 -7.36 27.62
C HIS A 287 8.30 -7.02 27.95
N GLN A 288 7.42 -6.84 26.95
CA GLN A 288 5.98 -6.66 27.24
C GLN A 288 5.36 -7.93 27.87
N PRO A 289 4.40 -7.77 28.81
CA PRO A 289 3.63 -8.90 29.32
C PRO A 289 2.95 -9.65 28.17
N ARG A 290 3.14 -10.97 28.13
CA ARG A 290 2.65 -11.85 27.06
C ARG A 290 1.14 -12.00 27.08
N PHE A 291 0.55 -12.45 25.98
CA PHE A 291 -0.90 -12.61 25.91
C PHE A 291 -1.32 -13.90 26.61
N ALA A 292 -2.49 -13.89 27.26
CA ALA A 292 -3.06 -15.10 27.84
C ALA A 292 -3.50 -16.13 26.77
N SER A 293 -3.46 -15.76 25.49
CA SER A 293 -3.61 -16.66 24.35
C SER A 293 -2.38 -16.61 23.45
N SER A 294 -1.71 -17.75 23.33
CA SER A 294 -0.54 -17.95 22.44
C SER A 294 -0.82 -17.70 20.96
N THR A 295 -2.09 -17.57 20.57
CA THR A 295 -2.53 -17.07 19.25
C THR A 295 -1.94 -15.69 18.91
N PHE A 296 -1.65 -14.87 19.92
CA PHE A 296 -1.19 -13.49 19.75
C PHE A 296 0.28 -13.26 20.12
N ASP A 297 0.94 -14.17 20.84
CA ASP A 297 2.31 -13.92 21.35
C ASP A 297 3.29 -13.53 20.25
N TRP A 298 3.27 -14.25 19.12
CA TRP A 298 4.13 -14.00 17.95
C TRP A 298 4.01 -12.59 17.36
N LEU A 299 2.95 -11.84 17.67
CA LEU A 299 2.81 -10.44 17.25
C LEU A 299 3.85 -9.54 17.94
N ILE A 300 4.27 -9.87 19.16
CA ILE A 300 5.29 -9.14 19.91
C ILE A 300 6.65 -9.31 19.21
N GLU A 301 7.05 -10.55 18.92
CA GLU A 301 8.23 -10.83 18.09
C GLU A 301 8.12 -10.10 16.74
N ALA A 302 7.09 -10.37 15.95
CA ALA A 302 6.98 -9.90 14.57
C ALA A 302 6.88 -8.37 14.43
N GLU A 303 6.40 -7.66 15.45
CA GLU A 303 6.39 -6.19 15.51
C GLU A 303 7.71 -5.62 16.08
N SER A 304 8.46 -6.40 16.87
CA SER A 304 9.80 -6.02 17.38
C SER A 304 10.88 -6.19 16.32
N GLU A 305 10.74 -7.16 15.43
CA GLU A 305 11.68 -7.43 14.33
C GLU A 305 11.40 -6.55 13.11
N GLN A 306 10.13 -6.39 12.74
CA GLN A 306 9.70 -5.55 11.63
C GLN A 306 8.55 -4.63 12.07
N PRO A 307 8.85 -3.40 12.54
CA PRO A 307 7.82 -2.45 12.93
C PRO A 307 6.95 -2.09 11.72
N VAL A 308 5.65 -2.42 11.77
CA VAL A 308 4.80 -2.36 10.58
C VAL A 308 4.63 -0.93 10.07
N LEU A 309 4.64 0.06 10.96
CA LEU A 309 4.52 1.47 10.58
C LEU A 309 5.72 1.99 9.78
N LEU A 310 6.93 1.47 10.00
CA LEU A 310 8.09 1.80 9.16
C LEU A 310 7.92 1.21 7.77
N THR A 311 7.42 -0.04 7.70
CA THR A 311 7.09 -0.67 6.43
C THR A 311 6.00 0.10 5.69
N VAL A 312 5.06 0.75 6.39
CA VAL A 312 3.97 1.53 5.77
C VAL A 312 4.39 2.96 5.42
N ASP A 313 5.22 3.61 6.23
CA ASP A 313 5.79 4.94 5.99
C ASP A 313 6.46 5.04 4.61
N ASP A 314 7.27 4.06 4.23
CA ASP A 314 7.99 4.03 2.95
C ASP A 314 7.08 3.97 1.69
N TYR A 315 5.80 3.56 1.83
CA TYR A 315 4.83 3.56 0.72
C TYR A 315 3.76 4.65 0.83
N LEU A 316 3.42 5.11 2.04
CA LEU A 316 2.46 6.21 2.21
C LEU A 316 3.10 7.57 1.94
N LYS A 317 4.42 7.71 2.12
CA LYS A 317 5.14 8.97 1.91
C LYS A 317 4.84 9.57 0.52
N ASP A 318 4.51 10.86 0.51
CA ASP A 318 4.21 11.63 -0.71
C ASP A 318 3.07 11.06 -1.57
N SER A 319 2.21 10.19 -1.01
CA SER A 319 1.11 9.51 -1.71
C SER A 319 -0.28 9.91 -1.20
N LEU A 320 -1.28 9.84 -2.08
CA LEU A 320 -2.68 10.01 -1.77
C LEU A 320 -3.27 8.69 -1.24
N VAL A 321 -3.75 8.70 0.00
CA VAL A 321 -4.24 7.48 0.68
C VAL A 321 -5.77 7.39 0.60
N LEU A 322 -6.24 6.36 -0.08
CA LEU A 322 -7.65 6.04 -0.36
C LEU A 322 -8.15 4.89 0.52
N VAL A 323 -9.45 4.85 0.75
CA VAL A 323 -10.15 3.70 1.37
C VAL A 323 -11.57 3.59 0.85
N CYS A 324 -12.06 2.39 0.54
CA CYS A 324 -13.43 2.21 0.04
C CYS A 324 -14.47 2.07 1.16
N ARG A 325 -15.74 2.39 0.87
CA ARG A 325 -16.86 2.31 1.84
C ARG A 325 -17.00 0.94 2.50
N THR A 326 -16.81 -0.16 1.76
CA THR A 326 -16.84 -1.53 2.32
C THR A 326 -15.67 -1.79 3.29
N ALA A 327 -14.48 -1.23 3.03
CA ALA A 327 -13.36 -1.28 3.97
C ALA A 327 -13.65 -0.48 5.24
N VAL A 328 -14.06 0.80 5.11
CA VAL A 328 -14.38 1.68 6.25
C VAL A 328 -15.48 1.07 7.12
N ASN A 329 -16.59 0.62 6.52
CA ASN A 329 -17.68 0.00 7.27
C ASN A 329 -17.25 -1.29 7.97
N THR A 330 -16.41 -2.12 7.34
CA THR A 330 -15.94 -3.37 7.98
C THR A 330 -14.94 -3.07 9.11
N PHE A 331 -14.05 -2.10 8.93
CA PHE A 331 -13.10 -1.64 9.95
C PHE A 331 -13.82 -1.02 11.17
N LEU A 332 -14.79 -0.12 10.95
CA LEU A 332 -15.60 0.49 12.02
C LEU A 332 -16.35 -0.55 12.87
N ASN A 333 -16.94 -1.58 12.24
CA ASN A 333 -17.60 -2.66 12.97
C ASN A 333 -16.60 -3.49 13.82
N ILE A 334 -15.40 -3.75 13.29
CA ILE A 334 -14.33 -4.43 14.04
C ILE A 334 -13.88 -3.58 15.23
N LEU A 335 -13.63 -2.28 15.02
CA LEU A 335 -13.26 -1.35 16.09
C LEU A 335 -14.31 -1.30 17.20
N ALA A 336 -15.60 -1.23 16.83
CA ALA A 336 -16.68 -1.22 17.82
C ALA A 336 -16.75 -2.53 18.63
N THR A 337 -16.38 -3.66 18.04
CA THR A 337 -16.50 -4.99 18.67
C THR A 337 -15.29 -5.37 19.54
N VAL A 338 -14.05 -5.03 19.15
CA VAL A 338 -12.84 -5.55 19.83
C VAL A 338 -11.77 -4.53 20.21
N ALA A 339 -11.77 -3.31 19.68
CA ALA A 339 -10.70 -2.33 19.97
C ALA A 339 -10.70 -1.88 21.43
N GLY A 340 -9.52 -1.60 22.00
CA GLY A 340 -9.45 -0.80 23.22
C GLY A 340 -9.78 0.68 22.97
N PRO A 341 -9.97 1.50 24.03
CA PRO A 341 -10.25 2.93 23.88
C PRO A 341 -9.25 3.71 23.01
N ALA A 342 -7.95 3.43 23.11
CA ALA A 342 -6.93 4.13 22.33
C ALA A 342 -6.84 3.59 20.89
N GLU A 343 -6.99 2.28 20.66
CA GLU A 343 -7.18 1.68 19.33
C GLU A 343 -8.42 2.23 18.61
N TRP A 344 -9.54 2.39 19.31
CA TRP A 344 -10.74 3.06 18.79
C TRP A 344 -10.44 4.50 18.38
N THR A 345 -9.82 5.27 19.27
CA THR A 345 -9.48 6.68 19.03
C THR A 345 -8.52 6.85 17.85
N ARG A 346 -7.50 6.00 17.74
CA ARG A 346 -6.60 5.93 16.58
C ARG A 346 -7.33 5.48 15.31
N GLY A 347 -8.26 4.54 15.42
CA GLY A 347 -9.15 4.12 14.33
C GLY A 347 -9.95 5.27 13.74
N ILE A 348 -10.55 6.10 14.59
CA ILE A 348 -11.30 7.28 14.15
C ILE A 348 -10.36 8.35 13.58
N ARG A 349 -9.24 8.64 14.25
CA ARG A 349 -8.23 9.60 13.81
C ARG A 349 -7.59 9.21 12.47
N LEU A 350 -7.40 7.92 12.19
CA LEU A 350 -6.96 7.43 10.88
C LEU A 350 -7.98 7.79 9.80
N LEU A 351 -9.26 7.48 10.01
CA LEU A 351 -10.31 7.72 9.00
C LEU A 351 -10.47 9.20 8.61
N THR A 352 -10.11 10.16 9.48
CA THR A 352 -10.14 11.60 9.14
C THR A 352 -8.96 12.06 8.28
N HIS A 353 -7.98 11.19 8.01
CA HIS A 353 -6.80 11.43 7.18
C HIS A 353 -6.81 10.59 5.88
N LEU A 354 -7.96 10.00 5.51
CA LEU A 354 -8.10 9.17 4.29
C LEU A 354 -9.17 9.74 3.36
N VAL A 355 -8.96 9.61 2.04
CA VAL A 355 -9.98 9.93 1.03
C VAL A 355 -10.91 8.72 0.88
N ILE A 356 -12.17 8.88 1.29
CA ILE A 356 -13.14 7.78 1.30
C ILE A 356 -13.90 7.71 -0.02
N VAL A 357 -13.65 6.67 -0.80
CA VAL A 357 -14.24 6.44 -2.13
C VAL A 357 -15.44 5.48 -2.08
N PRO A 358 -16.40 5.58 -3.02
CA PRO A 358 -17.51 4.63 -3.12
C PRO A 358 -17.01 3.23 -3.51
N ASP A 359 -17.82 2.24 -3.17
CA ASP A 359 -17.65 0.88 -3.68
C ASP A 359 -18.07 0.80 -5.16
N LEU A 360 -17.35 0.03 -5.97
CA LEU A 360 -17.71 -0.15 -7.39
C LEU A 360 -18.95 -1.05 -7.54
N VAL A 361 -19.98 -0.56 -8.22
CA VAL A 361 -21.08 -1.40 -8.70
C VAL A 361 -20.58 -2.18 -9.92
N SER A 362 -20.44 -3.50 -9.78
CA SER A 362 -19.90 -4.35 -10.85
C SER A 362 -20.83 -4.39 -12.07
N SER A 363 -20.38 -3.79 -13.18
CA SER A 363 -21.13 -3.66 -14.44
C SER A 363 -21.21 -4.97 -15.26
N SER A 364 -21.50 -6.09 -14.60
CA SER A 364 -21.96 -7.36 -15.16
C SER A 364 -22.36 -8.29 -14.01
N LYS A 365 -23.61 -8.74 -13.98
CA LYS A 365 -24.21 -9.53 -12.87
C LYS A 365 -24.29 -8.79 -11.52
N ALA A 366 -24.48 -7.47 -11.53
CA ALA A 366 -25.24 -6.86 -10.45
C ALA A 366 -26.64 -7.53 -10.42
N PRO A 367 -27.14 -8.02 -9.27
CA PRO A 367 -28.58 -8.23 -9.10
C PRO A 367 -29.31 -6.91 -9.38
N SER A 368 -30.58 -6.98 -9.78
CA SER A 368 -31.41 -5.78 -9.90
C SER A 368 -31.42 -4.98 -8.58
N ALA A 369 -31.63 -3.66 -8.66
CA ALA A 369 -31.65 -2.73 -7.53
C ALA A 369 -32.90 -2.90 -6.63
N SER A 370 -33.11 -4.13 -6.15
CA SER A 370 -34.35 -4.64 -5.55
C SER A 370 -34.10 -5.68 -4.45
N SER A 371 -32.90 -5.72 -3.87
CA SER A 371 -32.61 -6.49 -2.65
C SER A 371 -31.52 -5.79 -1.80
N PRO A 372 -31.88 -5.01 -0.77
CA PRO A 372 -30.92 -4.19 -0.02
C PRO A 372 -30.07 -4.94 1.02
N ASP A 373 -30.14 -6.27 1.09
CA ASP A 373 -29.64 -7.07 2.22
C ASP A 373 -28.78 -8.29 1.79
N VAL A 374 -28.13 -8.24 0.61
CA VAL A 374 -27.14 -9.25 0.20
C VAL A 374 -25.84 -9.02 0.99
N LYS A 375 -25.76 -9.62 2.19
CA LYS A 375 -24.58 -9.56 3.07
C LYS A 375 -23.38 -10.25 2.41
N LEU A 376 -22.52 -9.44 1.80
CA LEU A 376 -21.25 -9.89 1.21
C LEU A 376 -20.38 -10.59 2.27
N ASN A 377 -19.93 -11.80 1.95
CA ASN A 377 -18.98 -12.52 2.79
C ASN A 377 -17.58 -11.86 2.72
N ASN A 378 -16.70 -12.21 3.66
CA ASN A 378 -15.38 -11.57 3.77
C ASN A 378 -14.53 -11.69 2.49
N ARG A 379 -14.64 -12.79 1.72
CA ARG A 379 -13.94 -12.96 0.43
C ARG A 379 -14.48 -12.00 -0.64
N GLN A 380 -15.79 -11.82 -0.70
CA GLN A 380 -16.45 -10.86 -1.61
C GLN A 380 -16.07 -9.42 -1.25
N LYS A 381 -16.05 -9.09 0.05
CA LYS A 381 -15.59 -7.77 0.54
C LYS A 381 -14.14 -7.49 0.17
N SER A 382 -13.21 -8.41 0.47
CA SER A 382 -11.80 -8.24 0.11
C SER A 382 -11.62 -8.12 -1.41
N ARG A 383 -12.41 -8.83 -2.22
CA ARG A 383 -12.38 -8.66 -3.68
C ARG A 383 -12.86 -7.28 -4.12
N LEU A 384 -13.98 -6.80 -3.57
CA LEU A 384 -14.51 -5.46 -3.85
C LEU A 384 -13.50 -4.36 -3.50
N ILE A 385 -12.79 -4.50 -2.38
CA ILE A 385 -11.72 -3.58 -1.95
C ILE A 385 -10.57 -3.55 -2.98
N MET A 386 -10.13 -4.73 -3.45
CA MET A 386 -9.10 -4.83 -4.49
C MET A 386 -9.57 -4.28 -5.85
N ASP A 387 -10.83 -4.51 -6.22
CA ASP A 387 -11.42 -4.02 -7.47
C ASP A 387 -11.55 -2.48 -7.45
N VAL A 388 -11.92 -1.87 -6.32
CA VAL A 388 -11.89 -0.41 -6.10
C VAL A 388 -10.47 0.13 -6.29
N GLY A 389 -9.47 -0.46 -5.62
CA GLY A 389 -8.07 -0.06 -5.78
C GLY A 389 -7.61 -0.11 -7.23
N ASN A 390 -7.89 -1.21 -7.93
CA ASN A 390 -7.57 -1.37 -9.36
C ASN A 390 -8.15 -0.25 -10.24
N ALA A 391 -9.38 0.19 -9.99
CA ALA A 391 -10.08 1.19 -10.81
C ALA A 391 -9.64 2.63 -10.52
N PHE A 392 -9.37 2.98 -9.26
CA PHE A 392 -8.72 4.25 -8.90
C PHE A 392 -7.22 4.27 -9.27
N GLY A 393 -6.68 3.14 -9.76
CA GLY A 393 -5.28 2.99 -10.10
C GLY A 393 -4.38 3.04 -8.87
N ALA A 394 -4.82 2.52 -7.74
CA ALA A 394 -4.13 2.58 -6.46
C ALA A 394 -3.55 1.21 -6.04
N LEU A 395 -2.31 1.20 -5.56
CA LEU A 395 -1.69 0.00 -4.98
C LEU A 395 -2.43 -0.37 -3.70
N THR A 396 -3.04 -1.57 -3.66
CA THR A 396 -3.80 -1.99 -2.47
C THR A 396 -2.88 -2.61 -1.42
N VAL A 397 -2.96 -2.13 -0.19
CA VAL A 397 -2.15 -2.59 0.96
C VAL A 397 -3.01 -3.49 1.82
N THR A 398 -2.54 -4.71 2.09
CA THR A 398 -3.26 -5.74 2.86
C THR A 398 -2.27 -6.66 3.58
N SER A 399 -2.71 -7.35 4.64
CA SER A 399 -1.97 -8.46 5.26
C SER A 399 -2.47 -9.84 4.78
N ASN A 400 -3.50 -9.89 3.93
CA ASN A 400 -4.22 -11.13 3.62
C ASN A 400 -3.55 -11.98 2.51
N SER A 401 -2.38 -12.54 2.81
CA SER A 401 -1.62 -13.40 1.89
C SER A 401 -2.38 -14.65 1.42
N ALA A 402 -3.34 -15.14 2.20
CA ALA A 402 -4.17 -16.28 1.82
C ALA A 402 -5.18 -15.90 0.73
N PHE A 403 -5.81 -14.72 0.85
CA PHE A 403 -6.71 -14.19 -0.18
C PHE A 403 -5.98 -13.85 -1.49
N LEU A 404 -4.80 -13.21 -1.43
CA LEU A 404 -4.00 -12.94 -2.63
C LEU A 404 -3.57 -14.23 -3.34
N ARG A 405 -3.19 -15.27 -2.60
CA ARG A 405 -2.93 -16.62 -3.17
C ARG A 405 -4.19 -17.23 -3.80
N SER A 406 -5.36 -17.07 -3.18
CA SER A 406 -6.64 -17.52 -3.72
C SER A 406 -6.99 -16.83 -5.05
N LEU A 407 -6.82 -15.51 -5.16
CA LEU A 407 -7.05 -14.76 -6.41
C LEU A 407 -6.10 -15.22 -7.52
N ARG A 408 -4.81 -15.40 -7.22
CA ARG A 408 -3.81 -15.90 -8.16
C ARG A 408 -4.15 -17.30 -8.68
N ASN A 409 -4.68 -18.17 -7.82
CA ASN A 409 -5.12 -19.52 -8.21
C ASN A 409 -6.40 -19.51 -9.08
N GLU A 410 -7.23 -18.45 -9.00
CA GLU A 410 -8.33 -18.20 -9.94
C GLU A 410 -7.86 -17.52 -11.25
N GLY A 411 -6.55 -17.37 -11.46
CA GLY A 411 -5.96 -16.70 -12.63
C GLY A 411 -6.05 -15.17 -12.60
N LEU A 412 -6.57 -14.58 -11.51
CA LEU A 412 -6.77 -13.14 -11.40
C LEU A 412 -5.46 -12.45 -10.97
N LYS A 413 -4.99 -11.52 -11.80
CA LYS A 413 -3.81 -10.68 -11.52
C LYS A 413 -4.24 -9.39 -10.82
N TYR A 414 -3.75 -9.19 -9.60
CA TYR A 414 -3.89 -7.96 -8.82
C TYR A 414 -2.52 -7.52 -8.31
N SER A 415 -2.29 -6.20 -8.23
CA SER A 415 -1.12 -5.63 -7.56
C SER A 415 -1.45 -5.31 -6.10
N ALA A 416 -0.60 -5.74 -5.18
CA ALA A 416 -0.79 -5.50 -3.75
C ALA A 416 0.54 -5.41 -3.00
N LEU A 417 0.61 -4.52 -2.00
CA LEU A 417 1.61 -4.58 -0.94
C LEU A 417 1.12 -5.54 0.15
N LEU A 418 1.95 -6.52 0.50
CA LEU A 418 1.70 -7.43 1.61
C LEU A 418 2.40 -6.94 2.87
N LEU A 419 1.63 -6.52 3.89
CA LEU A 419 2.15 -6.19 5.22
C LEU A 419 2.24 -7.44 6.12
N PRO A 420 3.15 -7.45 7.10
CA PRO A 420 3.02 -8.30 8.28
C PRO A 420 1.65 -8.12 8.94
N ALA A 421 0.98 -9.23 9.28
CA ALA A 421 -0.33 -9.16 9.93
C ALA A 421 -0.21 -8.67 11.38
N ARG A 422 -1.23 -7.93 11.83
CA ARG A 422 -1.42 -7.44 13.20
C ARG A 422 -2.86 -7.64 13.64
N ALA A 423 -3.07 -7.66 14.95
CA ALA A 423 -4.39 -7.68 15.57
C ALA A 423 -4.62 -6.39 16.37
N LEU A 424 -5.88 -6.16 16.76
CA LEU A 424 -6.22 -5.23 17.83
C LEU A 424 -5.99 -5.96 19.16
N THR A 425 -5.16 -5.40 20.04
CA THR A 425 -4.58 -6.09 21.21
C THR A 425 -4.81 -5.38 22.54
N GLU A 426 -5.31 -4.15 22.53
CA GLU A 426 -5.49 -3.35 23.76
C GLU A 426 -6.56 -3.96 24.69
N SER A 427 -7.57 -4.63 24.12
CA SER A 427 -8.59 -5.41 24.86
C SER A 427 -8.20 -6.86 25.13
N ALA A 428 -7.02 -7.32 24.70
CA ALA A 428 -6.63 -8.72 24.82
C ALA A 428 -6.03 -9.01 26.20
N ALA A 429 -6.52 -10.05 26.88
CA ALA A 429 -6.01 -10.47 28.18
C ALA A 429 -4.51 -10.80 28.10
N ARG A 430 -3.74 -10.29 29.06
CA ARG A 430 -2.30 -10.55 29.22
C ARG A 430 -2.04 -11.42 30.46
N ILE A 431 -0.89 -12.09 30.48
CA ILE A 431 -0.40 -12.83 31.63
C ILE A 431 0.04 -11.81 32.69
N ASP A 432 -0.54 -11.88 33.87
CA ASP A 432 -0.22 -10.97 34.96
C ASP A 432 1.08 -11.41 35.66
N LEU A 433 2.11 -10.57 35.57
CA LEU A 433 3.42 -10.81 36.17
C LEU A 433 3.45 -10.55 37.69
N SER A 434 2.35 -10.06 38.29
CA SER A 434 2.22 -9.87 39.74
C SER A 434 1.71 -11.11 40.49
N ALA A 435 1.29 -12.16 39.77
CA ALA A 435 0.93 -13.44 40.35
C ALA A 435 2.20 -14.28 40.60
N GLU A 436 2.88 -14.04 41.73
CA GLU A 436 3.87 -15.00 42.24
C GLU A 436 3.24 -16.40 42.37
N PRO A 437 3.98 -17.48 42.05
CA PRO A 437 3.49 -18.82 42.30
C PRO A 437 3.25 -18.98 43.80
N ARG A 438 2.03 -19.39 44.18
CA ARG A 438 1.79 -19.84 45.55
C ARG A 438 2.66 -21.06 45.79
N ASP A 439 3.49 -21.00 46.82
CA ASP A 439 4.23 -22.14 47.31
C ASP A 439 3.23 -23.19 47.81
N ASP A 440 2.91 -24.19 46.98
CA ASP A 440 2.19 -25.39 47.38
C ASP A 440 3.12 -26.31 48.19
N THR A 441 3.67 -25.77 49.28
CA THR A 441 4.48 -26.50 50.25
C THR A 441 3.60 -27.46 51.05
N ILE A 442 3.49 -28.68 50.51
CA ILE A 442 3.34 -29.97 51.19
C ILE A 442 2.99 -29.90 52.69
N SER A 443 1.78 -30.35 53.03
CA SER A 443 1.37 -30.73 54.39
C SER A 443 0.59 -32.05 54.38
#